data_AF-A0A1C6PC27-F1
#
_entry.id   AF-A0A1C6PC27-F1
#
_cell.length_a   1.000
_cell.length_b   1.000
_cell.length_c   1.000
_cell.angle_alpha   90.00
_cell.angle_beta   90.00
_cell.angle_gamma   90.00
#
_symmetry.space_group_name_H-M   'P 1'
#
loop_
_entity.id
_entity.type
_entity.pdbx_description
1 polymer ?
#
loop_
_entity_poly.entity_id
_entity_poly.type
_entity_poly.pdbx_seq_one_letter_code
_entity_poly.pdbx_strand_id
1 'polypeptide(L)'
;PTLAQLTSAEQRWADREEDITAVSGDPFEVGQVFARRWTDRLSDAAHLQQLSTEYPRIPHRIDGELLRYAARFGLLAHKDDQIDEHDRYAIRAGFWREVDLRTAAEHAPAGD
;
A
#
# COMPACT_ATOMS: atom_id res chain seq x y z
N PRO A 1 10.60 -6.75 0.76
CA PRO A 1 9.72 -7.85 0.27
C PRO A 1 8.43 -7.26 -0.32
N THR A 2 7.77 -7.95 -1.25
CA THR A 2 6.46 -7.53 -1.78
C THR A 2 5.32 -8.06 -0.90
N LEU A 3 4.14 -7.43 -0.88
CA LEU A 3 2.97 -7.88 -0.14
C LEU A 3 2.61 -9.33 -0.51
N ALA A 4 2.67 -9.68 -1.78
CA ALA A 4 2.39 -11.04 -2.27
C ALA A 4 3.36 -12.09 -1.68
N GLN A 5 4.60 -11.73 -1.37
CA GLN A 5 5.57 -12.62 -0.72
C GLN A 5 5.26 -12.81 0.77
N LEU A 6 4.62 -11.82 1.40
CA LEU A 6 4.27 -11.81 2.82
C LEU A 6 2.88 -12.39 3.11
N THR A 7 2.10 -12.73 2.07
CA THR A 7 0.68 -13.06 2.21
C THR A 7 0.41 -14.50 1.82
N SER A 8 -0.20 -15.27 2.73
CA SER A 8 -0.64 -16.64 2.47
C SER A 8 -1.82 -16.68 1.48
N ALA A 9 -2.16 -17.86 0.94
CA ALA A 9 -3.31 -18.00 0.04
C ALA A 9 -4.64 -17.67 0.75
N GLU A 10 -4.80 -18.09 2.00
CA GLU A 10 -5.97 -17.83 2.83
C GLU A 10 -6.13 -16.33 3.13
N GLN A 11 -5.04 -15.68 3.56
CA GLN A 11 -5.04 -14.23 3.81
C GLN A 11 -5.34 -13.44 2.54
N ARG A 12 -4.80 -13.85 1.39
CA ARG A 12 -5.08 -13.21 0.10
C ARG A 12 -6.56 -13.27 -0.27
N TRP A 13 -7.24 -14.36 0.10
CA TRP A 13 -8.67 -14.49 -0.12
C TRP A 13 -9.47 -13.58 0.82
N ALA A 14 -9.16 -13.59 2.11
CA ALA A 14 -9.80 -12.71 3.10
C ALA A 14 -9.61 -11.21 2.76
N ASP A 15 -8.39 -10.81 2.38
CA ASP A 15 -8.08 -9.46 1.92
C ASP A 15 -8.95 -9.04 0.75
N ARG A 16 -9.20 -9.98 -0.18
CA ARG A 16 -9.99 -9.72 -1.38
C ARG A 16 -11.46 -9.55 -1.04
N GLU A 17 -11.99 -10.30 -0.07
CA GLU A 17 -13.36 -10.09 0.41
C GLU A 17 -13.52 -8.72 1.07
N GLU A 18 -12.55 -8.32 1.91
CA GLU A 18 -12.52 -6.99 2.51
C GLU A 18 -12.40 -5.90 1.43
N ASP A 19 -11.54 -6.10 0.43
CA ASP A 19 -11.38 -5.17 -0.71
C ASP A 19 -12.72 -4.92 -1.44
N ILE A 20 -13.55 -5.96 -1.58
CA ILE A 20 -14.85 -5.87 -2.27
C ILE A 20 -15.89 -5.12 -1.44
N THR A 21 -15.84 -5.23 -0.11
CA THR A 21 -16.94 -4.82 0.77
C THR A 21 -16.66 -3.54 1.56
N ALA A 22 -15.39 -3.20 1.78
CA ALA A 22 -14.99 -2.15 2.72
C ALA A 22 -14.17 -1.01 2.11
N VAL A 23 -13.65 -1.17 0.89
CA VAL A 23 -12.82 -0.15 0.23
C VAL A 23 -13.63 0.58 -0.82
N SER A 24 -13.70 1.91 -0.73
CA SER A 24 -14.57 2.73 -1.57
C SER A 24 -14.14 2.83 -3.03
N GLY A 25 -12.89 2.41 -3.31
CA GLY A 25 -12.25 2.57 -4.61
C GLY A 25 -11.59 3.94 -4.80
N ASP A 26 -11.58 4.82 -3.80
CA ASP A 26 -10.80 6.05 -3.83
C ASP A 26 -9.28 5.73 -3.96
N PRO A 27 -8.56 6.35 -4.91
CA PRO A 27 -7.16 6.00 -5.16
C PRO A 27 -6.25 6.24 -3.95
N PHE A 28 -6.51 7.28 -3.16
CA PHE A 28 -5.72 7.58 -1.97
C PHE A 28 -5.98 6.55 -0.87
N GLU A 29 -7.23 6.20 -0.60
CA GLU A 29 -7.61 5.14 0.35
C GLU A 29 -7.00 3.79 -0.06
N VAL A 30 -7.07 3.42 -1.34
CA VAL A 30 -6.47 2.19 -1.87
C VAL A 30 -4.96 2.14 -1.59
N GLY A 31 -4.27 3.28 -1.73
CA GLY A 31 -2.86 3.41 -1.35
C GLY A 31 -2.60 3.14 0.13
N GLN A 32 -3.46 3.67 1.00
CA GLN A 32 -3.38 3.45 2.45
C GLN A 32 -3.62 1.99 2.83
N VAL A 33 -4.66 1.35 2.30
CA VAL A 33 -4.99 -0.05 2.61
C VAL A 33 -3.86 -0.99 2.21
N PHE A 34 -3.27 -0.77 1.01
CA PHE A 34 -2.11 -1.54 0.59
C PHE A 34 -0.94 -1.36 1.55
N ALA A 35 -0.58 -0.11 1.85
CA ALA A 35 0.53 0.20 2.75
C ALA A 35 0.31 -0.45 4.11
N ARG A 36 -0.87 -0.30 4.71
CA ARG A 36 -1.26 -0.84 6.01
C ARG A 36 -1.06 -2.35 6.08
N ARG A 37 -1.59 -3.09 5.10
CA ARG A 37 -1.44 -4.55 5.04
C ARG A 37 0.00 -4.98 4.83
N TRP A 38 0.74 -4.23 4.04
CA TRP A 38 2.15 -4.51 3.80
C TRP A 38 2.96 -4.33 5.08
N THR A 39 2.81 -3.20 5.79
CA THR A 39 3.48 -2.97 7.07
C THR A 39 3.05 -3.94 8.15
N ASP A 40 1.76 -4.25 8.28
CA ASP A 40 1.26 -5.23 9.27
C ASP A 40 1.86 -6.64 9.08
N ARG A 41 2.33 -6.96 7.87
CA ARG A 41 2.94 -8.25 7.53
C ARG A 41 4.45 -8.21 7.47
N LEU A 42 5.08 -7.04 7.60
CA LEU A 42 6.51 -6.95 7.75
C LEU A 42 6.89 -7.49 9.14
N SER A 43 7.67 -8.56 9.17
CA SER A 43 8.19 -9.12 10.42
C SER A 43 9.35 -8.30 11.01
N ASP A 44 9.93 -7.37 10.23
CA ASP A 44 11.12 -6.62 10.60
C ASP A 44 10.95 -5.13 10.24
N ALA A 45 10.89 -4.30 11.29
CA ALA A 45 10.75 -2.85 11.21
C ALA A 45 11.93 -2.16 10.50
N ALA A 46 13.11 -2.80 10.41
CA ALA A 46 14.24 -2.26 9.67
C ALA A 46 13.91 -2.08 8.16
N HIS A 47 13.05 -2.94 7.60
CA HIS A 47 12.58 -2.79 6.22
C HIS A 47 11.72 -1.54 6.05
N LEU A 48 10.90 -1.19 7.04
CA LEU A 48 10.07 0.01 7.02
C LEU A 48 10.95 1.26 7.15
N GLN A 49 11.89 1.27 8.09
CA GLN A 49 12.83 2.38 8.26
C GLN A 49 13.67 2.62 7.00
N GLN A 50 14.19 1.56 6.38
CA GLN A 50 14.95 1.68 5.12
C GLN A 50 14.07 2.28 4.02
N LEU A 51 12.83 1.79 3.86
CA LEU A 51 11.90 2.34 2.87
C LEU A 51 11.65 3.84 3.09
N SER A 52 11.46 4.28 4.33
CA SER A 52 11.20 5.69 4.65
C SER A 52 12.32 6.63 4.19
N THR A 53 13.55 6.14 4.03
CA THR A 53 14.67 6.93 3.47
C THR A 53 14.58 7.16 1.96
N GLU A 54 13.75 6.40 1.24
CA GLU A 54 13.61 6.50 -0.22
C GLU A 54 12.58 7.56 -0.65
N TYR A 55 11.83 8.14 0.30
CA TYR A 55 10.83 9.18 0.04
C TYR A 55 11.41 10.33 -0.81
N PRO A 56 10.70 10.80 -1.87
CA PRO A 56 9.32 10.44 -2.25
C PRO A 56 9.20 9.22 -3.18
N ARG A 57 10.30 8.52 -3.48
CA ARG A 57 10.33 7.44 -4.48
C ARG A 57 10.02 6.09 -3.84
N ILE A 58 9.03 5.38 -4.39
CA ILE A 58 8.72 4.01 -3.99
C ILE A 58 9.60 3.05 -4.81
N PRO A 59 10.24 2.04 -4.19
CA PRO A 59 10.99 1.02 -4.91
C PRO A 59 10.13 0.37 -6.01
N HIS A 60 10.68 0.23 -7.23
CA HIS A 60 9.93 -0.20 -8.41
C HIS A 60 9.13 -1.51 -8.21
N ARG A 61 9.65 -2.46 -7.42
CA ARG A 61 8.95 -3.72 -7.11
C ARG A 61 7.68 -3.49 -6.28
N ILE A 62 7.73 -2.59 -5.31
CA ILE A 62 6.61 -2.22 -4.44
C ILE A 62 5.64 -1.36 -5.23
N ASP A 63 6.12 -0.34 -5.95
CA ASP A 63 5.29 0.55 -6.78
C ASP A 63 4.49 -0.26 -7.82
N GLY A 64 5.15 -1.20 -8.52
CA GLY A 64 4.48 -2.05 -9.50
C GLY A 64 3.42 -2.97 -8.87
N GLU A 65 3.62 -3.46 -7.65
CA GLU A 65 2.62 -4.25 -6.95
C GLU A 65 1.46 -3.40 -6.43
N LEU A 66 1.76 -2.22 -5.88
CA LEU A 66 0.78 -1.22 -5.44
C LEU A 66 -0.17 -0.84 -6.58
N LEU A 67 0.36 -0.55 -7.76
CA LEU A 67 -0.47 -0.21 -8.93
C LEU A 67 -1.30 -1.40 -9.43
N ARG A 68 -0.76 -2.64 -9.40
CA ARG A 68 -1.56 -3.85 -9.72
C ARG A 68 -2.65 -4.12 -8.69
N TYR A 69 -2.38 -3.84 -7.41
CA TYR A 69 -3.36 -3.93 -6.34
C TYR A 69 -4.50 -2.93 -6.58
N ALA A 70 -4.16 -1.69 -6.93
CA ALA A 70 -5.10 -0.60 -7.21
C ALA A 70 -5.99 -0.84 -8.44
N ALA A 71 -5.44 -1.45 -9.49
CA ALA A 71 -6.20 -1.80 -10.70
C ALA A 71 -7.43 -2.69 -10.42
N ARG A 72 -7.47 -3.42 -9.30
CA ARG A 72 -8.59 -4.29 -8.93
C ARG A 72 -9.83 -3.50 -8.48
N PHE A 73 -9.70 -2.21 -8.18
CA PHE A 73 -10.79 -1.35 -7.72
C PHE A 73 -11.45 -0.55 -8.86
N GLY A 74 -11.19 -0.90 -10.11
CA GLY A 74 -11.78 -0.20 -11.27
C GLY A 74 -11.11 1.14 -11.60
N LEU A 75 -9.94 1.42 -11.00
CA LEU A 75 -9.12 2.62 -11.22
C LEU A 75 -8.40 2.65 -12.58
N LEU A 76 -8.85 1.86 -13.54
CA LEU A 76 -8.27 1.82 -14.88
C LEU A 76 -8.97 2.87 -15.75
N ALA A 77 -8.21 3.75 -16.36
CA ALA A 77 -8.69 4.62 -17.41
C ALA A 77 -9.17 3.77 -18.60
N HIS A 78 -10.26 4.20 -19.24
CA HIS A 78 -10.90 3.52 -20.38
C HIS A 78 -10.00 3.38 -21.63
N LYS A 79 -8.77 3.89 -21.59
CA LYS A 79 -7.78 3.76 -22.64
C LYS A 79 -6.59 2.97 -22.09
N ASP A 80 -6.33 1.81 -22.69
CA ASP A 80 -5.17 0.95 -22.45
C ASP A 80 -5.10 0.22 -21.08
N ASP A 81 -6.20 0.12 -20.32
CA ASP A 81 -6.22 -0.52 -18.99
C ASP A 81 -5.14 0.05 -18.04
N GLN A 82 -4.91 1.36 -18.12
CA GLN A 82 -3.92 2.05 -17.30
C GLN A 82 -4.59 2.93 -16.26
N ILE A 83 -4.10 2.89 -15.02
CA ILE A 83 -4.41 3.92 -14.04
C ILE A 83 -3.93 5.26 -14.58
N ASP A 84 -4.78 6.29 -14.57
CA ASP A 84 -4.38 7.62 -15.05
C ASP A 84 -3.33 8.27 -14.12
N GLU A 85 -2.73 9.35 -14.60
CA GLU A 85 -1.62 9.99 -13.89
C GLU A 85 -2.05 10.59 -12.54
N HIS A 86 -3.26 11.16 -12.46
CA HIS A 86 -3.75 11.75 -11.22
C HIS A 86 -3.95 10.68 -10.15
N ASP A 87 -4.61 9.58 -10.52
CA ASP A 87 -4.83 8.43 -9.64
C ASP A 87 -3.52 7.79 -9.19
N ARG A 88 -2.52 7.67 -10.08
CA ARG A 88 -1.17 7.19 -9.70
C ARG A 88 -0.55 8.06 -8.61
N TYR A 89 -0.68 9.39 -8.72
CA TYR A 89 -0.15 10.28 -7.68
C TYR A 89 -0.93 10.16 -6.38
N ALA A 90 -2.26 10.06 -6.43
CA ALA A 90 -3.11 9.87 -5.25
C ALA A 90 -2.82 8.54 -4.53
N ILE A 91 -2.68 7.42 -5.26
CA ILE A 91 -2.31 6.11 -4.71
C ILE A 91 -0.96 6.17 -3.99
N ARG A 92 0.05 6.78 -4.62
CA ARG A 92 1.38 6.93 -4.01
C ARG A 92 1.36 7.86 -2.79
N ALA A 93 0.55 8.91 -2.82
CA ALA A 93 0.37 9.80 -1.68
C ALA A 93 -0.28 9.08 -0.50
N GLY A 94 -1.32 8.27 -0.76
CA GLY A 94 -1.98 7.44 0.25
C GLY A 94 -1.02 6.41 0.86
N PHE A 95 -0.22 5.75 0.02
CA PHE A 95 0.83 4.83 0.48
C PHE A 95 1.79 5.50 1.45
N TRP A 96 2.37 6.65 1.08
CA TRP A 96 3.31 7.36 1.93
C TRP A 96 2.67 7.91 3.20
N ARG A 97 1.40 8.35 3.13
CA ARG A 97 0.68 8.81 4.32
C ARG A 97 0.58 7.72 5.38
N GLU A 98 0.24 6.49 5.00
CA GLU A 98 0.15 5.37 5.94
C GLU A 98 1.55 4.94 6.45
N VAL A 99 2.56 4.89 5.59
CA VAL A 99 3.95 4.59 6.00
C VAL A 99 4.46 5.61 7.01
N ASP A 100 4.20 6.90 6.80
CA ASP A 100 4.55 7.99 7.72
C ASP A 100 3.84 7.82 9.07
N LEU A 101 2.53 7.54 9.07
CA LEU A 101 1.77 7.27 10.30
C LEU A 101 2.34 6.10 11.10
N ARG A 102 2.70 5.00 10.43
CA ARG A 102 3.29 3.81 11.08
C ARG A 102 4.70 4.08 11.59
N THR A 103 5.53 4.74 10.78
CA THR A 103 6.90 5.10 11.16
C THR A 103 6.87 6.05 12.36
N ALA A 104 5.96 7.04 12.38
CA ALA A 104 5.79 7.94 13.52
C ALA A 104 5.32 7.22 14.78
N ALA A 105 4.41 6.24 14.65
CA ALA A 105 3.97 5.40 15.77
C ALA A 105 5.09 4.52 16.33
N GLU A 106 5.97 3.98 15.50
CA GLU A 106 7.16 3.24 15.95
C GLU A 106 8.21 4.13 16.64
N HIS A 107 8.32 5.39 16.21
CA HIS A 107 9.24 6.37 16.82
C HIS A 107 8.70 7.01 18.10
N ALA A 108 7.40 6.95 18.37
CA ALA A 108 6.86 7.29 19.67
C ALA A 108 7.17 6.12 20.62
N PRO A 109 8.17 6.23 21.52
CA PRO A 109 8.38 5.18 22.51
C PRO A 109 7.09 5.09 23.33
N ALA A 110 6.69 3.88 23.69
CA ALA A 110 5.69 3.65 24.72
C ALA A 110 6.14 4.45 25.96
N GLY A 111 5.57 5.64 26.12
CA GLY A 111 5.88 6.54 27.22
C GLY A 111 5.14 6.06 28.45
N ASP A 112 5.94 5.61 29.42
CA ASP A 112 5.66 5.33 30.85
C ASP A 112 4.55 4.31 31.18
#